data_AF-A0AAU1SUY9-F1
#
_entry.id   AF-A0AAU1SUY9-F1
#
_cell.length_a   1.000
_cell.length_b   1.000
_cell.length_c   1.000
_cell.angle_alpha   90.00
_cell.angle_beta   90.00
_cell.angle_gamma   90.00
#
_symmetry.space_group_name_H-M   'P 1'
#
loop_
_entity.id
_entity.type
_entity.pdbx_description
1 polymer ?
#
loop_
_entity_poly.entity_id
_entity_poly.type
_entity_poly.pdbx_seq_one_letter_code
_entity_poly.pdbx_strand_id
1 'polypeptide(L)'
;MCSTPPSPRRWDGSLVHVRARRSLRVSGDSASRLLRCGQSDRCRDCGNRIEWYHRINERPIRLHPHELPAEKVPATCHWHVSSGVAYPAGNGSGWCRLSHAMLCPARDGLPTVPELAALRRALAVNTRRLIDSGAFVPSAVMPSTEASPATTCRPARPVVQLLYVRYLANRPVDEIQCVAQTRRRHRCTSSLLTPEARAGVWTLVPTTTAHGQLSLPDAVMAVYALTGLPYAEQLRWRAQRCPEHAAIPTAADVAVAEWEPFDPLIHHEHIHTRLPTLAGRQGPAGRSRKAAQP
;
A
#
# COMPACT_ATOMS: atom_id res chain seq x y z
N MET A 1 -23.24 7.99 38.22
CA MET A 1 -24.27 7.37 37.36
C MET A 1 -23.84 7.56 35.91
N CYS A 2 -23.39 6.50 35.23
CA CYS A 2 -22.92 6.60 33.84
C CYS A 2 -24.01 6.08 32.90
N SER A 3 -24.51 6.97 32.05
CA SER A 3 -25.54 6.67 31.04
C SER A 3 -24.93 5.88 29.88
N THR A 4 -25.43 4.67 29.66
CA THR A 4 -25.07 3.82 28.51
C THR A 4 -25.66 4.43 27.22
N PRO A 5 -24.89 4.60 26.13
CA PRO A 5 -25.45 5.11 24.89
C PRO A 5 -26.42 4.09 24.26
N PRO A 6 -27.53 4.55 23.63
CA PRO A 6 -28.51 3.65 23.04
C PRO A 6 -27.92 2.88 21.85
N SER A 7 -28.21 1.59 21.78
CA SER A 7 -27.78 0.73 20.68
C SER A 7 -28.50 1.13 19.37
N PRO A 8 -27.79 1.19 18.23
CA PRO A 8 -28.42 1.50 16.95
C PRO A 8 -29.36 0.36 16.55
N ARG A 9 -30.64 0.69 16.34
CA ARG A 9 -31.68 -0.24 15.87
C ARG A 9 -31.91 -0.05 14.38
N ARG A 10 -32.22 -1.13 13.65
CA ARG A 10 -32.82 -1.03 12.32
C ARG A 10 -34.26 -0.53 12.43
N TRP A 11 -34.79 -0.01 11.33
CA TRP A 11 -36.19 0.44 11.24
C TRP A 11 -37.22 -0.66 11.54
N ASP A 12 -36.82 -1.94 11.45
CA ASP A 12 -37.65 -3.12 11.74
C ASP A 12 -37.58 -3.60 13.20
N GLY A 13 -36.91 -2.85 14.10
CA GLY A 13 -36.78 -3.21 15.51
C GLY A 13 -35.76 -4.32 15.80
N SER A 14 -35.16 -4.94 14.79
CA SER A 14 -34.13 -5.95 14.97
C SER A 14 -32.84 -5.35 15.49
N LEU A 15 -32.21 -6.03 16.45
CA LEU A 15 -30.89 -5.63 16.96
C LEU A 15 -29.88 -5.70 15.81
N VAL A 16 -29.17 -4.60 15.57
CA VAL A 16 -27.99 -4.63 14.72
C VAL A 16 -26.96 -5.47 15.45
N HIS A 17 -26.71 -6.70 14.98
CA HIS A 17 -25.52 -7.45 15.38
C HIS A 17 -24.27 -6.73 14.88
N VAL A 18 -23.81 -5.75 15.64
CA VAL A 18 -22.46 -5.23 15.51
C VAL A 18 -21.54 -6.32 16.05
N ARG A 19 -20.91 -7.08 15.14
CA ARG A 19 -19.85 -8.04 15.53
C ARG A 19 -18.85 -7.32 16.43
N ALA A 20 -18.65 -7.83 17.64
CA ALA A 20 -17.65 -7.33 18.56
C ALA A 20 -16.27 -7.42 17.88
N ARG A 21 -15.78 -6.28 17.36
CA ARG A 21 -14.44 -6.20 16.81
C ARG A 21 -13.47 -6.30 17.98
N ARG A 22 -12.67 -7.38 18.03
CA ARG A 22 -11.59 -7.50 19.01
C ARG A 22 -10.72 -6.24 18.98
N SER A 23 -10.41 -5.71 20.16
CA SER A 23 -9.55 -4.53 20.28
C SER A 23 -8.14 -4.86 19.77
N LEU A 24 -7.66 -4.03 18.86
CA LEU A 24 -6.35 -4.22 18.22
C LEU A 24 -5.27 -3.63 19.11
N ARG A 25 -4.23 -4.40 19.38
CA ARG A 25 -3.04 -3.92 20.11
C ARG A 25 -1.82 -4.03 19.20
N VAL A 26 -1.01 -2.98 19.23
CA VAL A 26 0.36 -3.02 18.69
C VAL A 26 1.20 -3.77 19.73
N SER A 27 1.96 -4.77 19.30
CA SER A 27 2.95 -5.42 20.18
C SER A 27 4.12 -4.46 20.37
N GLY A 28 4.54 -4.24 21.62
CA GLY A 28 5.59 -3.28 21.99
C GLY A 28 6.93 -3.55 21.30
N ASP A 29 7.22 -4.82 21.02
CA ASP A 29 8.50 -5.27 20.45
C ASP A 29 8.46 -5.39 18.91
N SER A 30 7.34 -4.99 18.29
CA SER A 30 7.12 -5.17 16.85
C SER A 30 7.78 -4.04 16.05
N ALA A 31 8.86 -4.36 15.32
CA ALA A 31 9.55 -3.41 14.42
C ALA A 31 8.61 -2.74 13.40
N SER A 32 7.55 -3.44 12.97
CA SER A 32 6.64 -2.97 11.92
C SER A 32 5.46 -2.12 12.41
N ARG A 33 5.22 -1.92 13.72
CA ARG A 33 4.09 -1.14 14.33
C ARG A 33 2.70 -1.30 13.69
N LEU A 34 2.53 -2.33 12.84
CA LEU A 34 1.30 -2.62 12.15
C LEU A 34 0.28 -3.00 13.20
N LEU A 35 -0.94 -2.48 13.05
CA LEU A 35 -2.06 -3.12 13.70
C LEU A 35 -2.12 -4.55 13.16
N ARG A 36 -1.98 -5.53 14.06
CA ARG A 36 -2.04 -6.97 13.75
C ARG A 36 -3.46 -7.43 13.41
N CYS A 37 -4.15 -6.62 12.62
CA CYS A 37 -5.41 -6.90 11.97
C CYS A 37 -5.16 -6.77 10.47
N GLY A 38 -5.76 -7.63 9.67
CA GLY A 38 -5.46 -7.67 8.24
C GLY A 38 -5.69 -6.31 7.61
N GLN A 39 -4.69 -5.82 6.87
CA GLN A 39 -4.76 -4.50 6.25
C GLN A 39 -5.86 -4.55 5.20
N SER A 40 -6.97 -3.85 5.44
CA SER A 40 -8.10 -3.85 4.52
C SER A 40 -7.72 -3.10 3.25
N ASP A 41 -7.89 -3.74 2.12
CA ASP A 41 -7.60 -3.20 0.80
C ASP A 41 -8.68 -3.69 -0.19
N ARG A 42 -8.58 -3.31 -1.46
CA ARG A 42 -9.39 -3.84 -2.54
C ARG A 42 -8.54 -4.62 -3.52
N CYS A 43 -9.07 -5.74 -4.01
CA CYS A 43 -8.45 -6.45 -5.10
C CYS A 43 -8.42 -5.56 -6.34
N ARG A 44 -7.24 -5.40 -6.95
CA ARG A 44 -7.08 -4.63 -8.18
C ARG A 44 -7.84 -5.24 -9.37
N ASP A 45 -8.01 -6.56 -9.35
CA ASP A 45 -8.61 -7.30 -10.48
C ASP A 45 -10.14 -7.30 -10.43
N CYS A 46 -10.74 -7.32 -9.23
CA CYS A 46 -12.20 -7.45 -9.07
C CYS A 46 -12.85 -6.40 -8.16
N GLY A 47 -12.09 -5.48 -7.59
CA GLY A 47 -12.59 -4.40 -6.71
C GLY A 47 -13.13 -4.84 -5.34
N ASN A 48 -13.25 -6.15 -5.09
CA ASN A 48 -13.75 -6.70 -3.84
C ASN A 48 -12.78 -6.45 -2.68
N ARG A 49 -13.33 -6.36 -1.46
CA ARG A 49 -12.53 -6.15 -0.25
C ARG A 49 -11.65 -7.37 0.04
N ILE A 50 -10.43 -7.10 0.45
CA ILE A 50 -9.42 -8.07 0.87
C ILE A 50 -8.79 -7.60 2.17
N GLU A 51 -8.19 -8.54 2.90
CA GLU A 51 -7.36 -8.25 4.06
C GLU A 51 -5.97 -8.87 3.87
N TRP A 52 -4.93 -8.07 4.05
CA TRP A 52 -3.54 -8.52 3.94
C TRP A 52 -3.00 -9.04 5.26
N TYR A 53 -2.38 -10.21 5.22
CA TYR A 53 -1.69 -10.83 6.35
C TYR A 53 -0.30 -11.28 5.94
N HIS A 54 0.62 -11.39 6.90
CA HIS A 54 1.90 -12.06 6.68
C HIS A 54 1.77 -13.53 7.07
N ARG A 55 2.38 -14.41 6.29
CA ARG A 55 2.58 -15.81 6.66
C ARG A 55 3.71 -15.95 7.65
N ILE A 56 3.88 -17.17 8.19
CA ILE A 56 5.01 -17.50 9.07
C ILE A 56 6.38 -17.27 8.40
N ASN A 57 6.43 -17.35 7.07
CA ASN A 57 7.63 -17.10 6.26
C ASN A 57 7.69 -15.66 5.70
N GLU A 58 7.00 -14.72 6.35
CA GLU A 58 6.93 -13.29 6.00
C GLU A 58 6.35 -12.96 4.62
N ARG A 59 5.91 -13.96 3.84
CA ARG A 59 5.26 -13.71 2.55
C ARG A 59 3.85 -13.18 2.77
N PRO A 60 3.44 -12.09 2.08
CA PRO A 60 2.10 -11.55 2.22
C PRO A 60 1.06 -12.47 1.58
N ILE A 61 -0.12 -12.54 2.17
CA ILE A 61 -1.29 -13.23 1.64
C ILE A 61 -2.54 -12.36 1.74
N ARG A 62 -3.31 -12.36 0.66
CA ARG A 62 -4.63 -11.73 0.59
C ARG A 62 -5.68 -12.73 1.04
N LEU A 63 -6.31 -12.47 2.18
CA LEU A 63 -7.45 -13.25 2.67
C LEU A 63 -8.75 -12.50 2.40
N HIS A 64 -9.82 -13.27 2.21
CA HIS A 64 -11.17 -12.71 2.22
C HIS A 64 -11.51 -12.22 3.64
N PRO A 65 -12.14 -11.05 3.81
CA PRO A 65 -12.41 -10.46 5.12
C PRO A 65 -13.36 -11.28 6.00
N HIS A 66 -14.21 -12.11 5.38
CA HIS A 66 -15.21 -12.89 6.11
C HIS A 66 -14.68 -14.29 6.44
N GLU A 67 -14.89 -14.67 7.70
CA GLU A 67 -14.75 -16.04 8.18
C GLU A 67 -15.95 -16.88 7.73
N LEU A 68 -15.67 -18.15 7.44
CA LEU A 68 -16.63 -19.13 6.96
C LEU A 68 -16.57 -20.37 7.85
N PRO A 69 -17.71 -21.08 8.04
CA PRO A 69 -17.70 -22.35 8.75
C PRO A 69 -16.73 -23.33 8.09
N ALA A 70 -15.80 -23.88 8.88
CA ALA A 70 -14.77 -24.79 8.38
C ALA A 70 -15.36 -26.05 7.73
N GLU A 71 -16.53 -26.49 8.19
CA GLU A 71 -17.29 -27.63 7.67
C GLU A 71 -17.77 -27.46 6.22
N LYS A 72 -17.94 -26.21 5.77
CA LYS A 72 -18.47 -25.89 4.43
C LYS A 72 -17.37 -25.64 3.41
N VAL A 73 -16.10 -25.86 3.78
CA VAL A 73 -14.94 -25.50 2.97
C VAL A 73 -13.93 -26.65 3.05
N PRO A 74 -13.32 -27.09 1.95
CA PRO A 74 -12.27 -28.10 2.01
C PRO A 74 -11.08 -27.64 2.86
N ALA A 75 -10.52 -28.56 3.66
CA ALA A 75 -9.40 -28.28 4.56
C ALA A 75 -8.18 -27.67 3.86
N THR A 76 -7.95 -28.03 2.59
CA THR A 76 -6.86 -27.49 1.74
C THR A 76 -6.98 -25.99 1.49
N CYS A 77 -8.18 -25.42 1.63
CA CYS A 77 -8.45 -24.01 1.42
C CYS A 77 -8.42 -23.20 2.72
N HIS A 78 -8.31 -23.86 3.87
CA HIS A 78 -8.40 -23.21 5.17
C HIS A 78 -7.17 -22.34 5.46
N TRP A 79 -7.46 -21.14 5.95
CA TRP A 79 -6.50 -20.27 6.59
C TRP A 79 -7.04 -19.88 7.95
N HIS A 80 -6.16 -19.76 8.95
CA HIS A 80 -6.51 -19.11 10.20
C HIS A 80 -5.54 -17.98 10.49
N VAL A 81 -5.98 -17.02 11.29
CA VAL A 81 -5.17 -15.87 11.68
C VAL A 81 -4.99 -15.91 13.19
N SER A 82 -3.74 -15.93 13.62
CA SER A 82 -3.38 -15.82 15.03
C SER A 82 -2.31 -14.74 15.19
N SER A 83 -2.53 -13.81 16.13
CA SER A 83 -1.59 -12.70 16.42
C SER A 83 -1.15 -11.89 15.17
N GLY A 84 -2.06 -11.75 14.19
CA GLY A 84 -1.80 -11.04 12.93
C GLY A 84 -1.02 -11.81 11.88
N VAL A 85 -0.70 -13.09 12.14
CA VAL A 85 -0.04 -14.00 11.20
C VAL A 85 -1.06 -14.98 10.63
N ALA A 86 -1.05 -15.17 9.32
CA ALA A 86 -1.87 -16.12 8.61
C ALA A 86 -1.15 -17.47 8.50
N TYR A 87 -1.82 -18.52 8.95
CA TYR A 87 -1.32 -19.88 8.92
C TYR A 87 -2.16 -20.70 7.94
N PRO A 88 -1.53 -21.55 7.12
CA PRO A 88 -2.26 -22.53 6.32
C PRO A 88 -2.89 -23.58 7.25
N ALA A 89 -4.00 -24.17 6.79
CA ALA A 89 -4.84 -25.11 7.54
C ALA A 89 -5.68 -24.49 8.67
N GLY A 90 -6.69 -25.22 9.11
CA GLY A 90 -7.51 -24.84 10.26
C GLY A 90 -6.75 -25.01 11.57
N ASN A 91 -6.99 -24.13 12.54
CA ASN A 91 -6.49 -24.26 13.92
C ASN A 91 -7.40 -25.15 14.80
N GLY A 92 -8.18 -26.05 14.19
CA GLY A 92 -9.24 -26.79 14.86
C GLY A 92 -10.45 -25.95 15.27
N SER A 93 -10.49 -24.65 14.97
CA SER A 93 -11.71 -23.86 15.18
C SER A 93 -12.75 -24.18 14.10
N GLY A 94 -14.04 -24.08 14.45
CA GLY A 94 -15.14 -24.25 13.50
C GLY A 94 -15.22 -23.16 12.41
N TRP A 95 -14.24 -22.27 12.34
CA TRP A 95 -14.18 -21.15 11.41
C TRP A 95 -12.85 -21.11 10.68
N CYS A 96 -12.89 -20.79 9.39
CA CYS A 96 -11.70 -20.60 8.57
C CYS A 96 -11.83 -19.32 7.74
N ARG A 97 -10.70 -18.86 7.22
CA ARG A 97 -10.61 -17.86 6.18
C ARG A 97 -10.15 -18.49 4.89
N LEU A 98 -10.40 -17.79 3.80
CA LEU A 98 -10.04 -18.22 2.45
C LEU A 98 -9.09 -17.22 1.82
N SER A 99 -8.15 -17.73 1.02
CA SER A 99 -7.35 -16.84 0.18
C SER A 99 -8.24 -16.18 -0.87
N HIS A 100 -8.06 -14.87 -1.07
CA HIS A 100 -8.83 -14.14 -2.07
C HIS A 100 -8.55 -14.65 -3.48
N ALA A 101 -7.34 -15.16 -3.74
CA ALA A 101 -6.98 -15.73 -5.04
C ALA A 101 -7.93 -16.87 -5.46
N MET A 102 -8.38 -17.71 -4.53
CA MET A 102 -9.33 -18.79 -4.79
C MET A 102 -10.77 -18.31 -5.03
N LEU A 103 -11.08 -17.10 -4.58
CA LEU A 103 -12.43 -16.53 -4.64
C LEU A 103 -12.56 -15.41 -5.69
N CYS A 104 -11.45 -14.91 -6.21
CA CYS A 104 -11.44 -13.76 -7.10
C CYS A 104 -12.24 -14.07 -8.38
N PRO A 105 -13.31 -13.33 -8.67
CA PRO A 105 -14.10 -13.51 -9.89
C PRO A 105 -13.30 -13.24 -11.17
N ALA A 106 -12.25 -12.44 -11.10
CA ALA A 106 -11.40 -12.10 -12.24
C ALA A 106 -10.31 -13.15 -12.54
N ARG A 107 -10.23 -14.25 -11.76
CA ARG A 107 -9.29 -15.34 -12.01
C ARG A 107 -10.03 -16.56 -12.56
N ASP A 108 -9.93 -16.71 -13.88
CA ASP A 108 -10.34 -17.91 -14.60
C ASP A 108 -9.21 -18.96 -14.56
N GLY A 109 -9.56 -20.23 -14.38
CA GLY A 109 -8.61 -21.36 -14.47
C GLY A 109 -8.10 -21.97 -13.16
N LEU A 110 -8.50 -21.47 -11.98
CA LEU A 110 -8.27 -22.20 -10.72
C LEU A 110 -9.31 -23.33 -10.58
N PRO A 111 -8.94 -24.52 -10.07
CA PRO A 111 -9.89 -25.61 -9.87
C PRO A 111 -11.06 -25.11 -9.04
N THR A 112 -12.25 -25.11 -9.66
CA THR A 112 -13.48 -24.65 -9.05
C THR A 112 -13.86 -25.63 -7.96
N VAL A 113 -13.51 -25.29 -6.73
CA VAL A 113 -14.05 -25.92 -5.52
C VAL A 113 -15.56 -25.65 -5.49
N PRO A 114 -16.42 -26.65 -5.74
CA PRO A 114 -17.87 -26.43 -5.92
C PRO A 114 -18.51 -25.74 -4.72
N GLU A 115 -18.04 -26.05 -3.51
CA GLU A 115 -18.49 -25.46 -2.24
C GLU A 115 -18.28 -23.94 -2.19
N LEU A 116 -17.31 -23.41 -2.94
CA LEU A 116 -17.00 -21.99 -3.02
C LEU A 116 -17.74 -21.28 -4.17
N ALA A 117 -18.47 -22.00 -5.02
CA ALA A 117 -19.12 -21.43 -6.20
C ALA A 117 -20.17 -20.37 -5.85
N ALA A 118 -20.93 -20.56 -4.77
CA ALA A 118 -21.91 -19.56 -4.31
C ALA A 118 -21.22 -18.26 -3.87
N LEU A 119 -20.08 -18.37 -3.16
CA LEU A 119 -19.31 -17.21 -2.71
C LEU A 119 -18.65 -16.48 -3.88
N ARG A 120 -18.09 -17.22 -4.84
CA ARG A 120 -17.54 -16.64 -6.09
C ARG A 120 -18.63 -15.88 -6.87
N ARG A 121 -19.83 -16.45 -7.01
CA ARG A 121 -20.97 -15.78 -7.65
C ARG A 121 -21.37 -14.49 -6.92
N ALA A 122 -21.43 -14.50 -5.59
CA ALA A 122 -21.74 -13.31 -4.80
C ALA A 122 -20.69 -12.20 -5.01
N LEU A 123 -19.41 -12.55 -5.04
CA LEU A 123 -18.33 -11.60 -5.32
C LEU A 123 -18.36 -11.09 -6.76
N ALA A 124 -18.74 -11.92 -7.74
CA ALA A 124 -18.90 -11.51 -9.13
C ALA A 124 -20.03 -10.49 -9.31
N VAL A 125 -21.19 -10.73 -8.68
CA VAL A 125 -22.31 -9.78 -8.65
C VAL A 125 -21.89 -8.47 -7.99
N ASN A 126 -21.13 -8.52 -6.89
CA ASN A 126 -20.62 -7.32 -6.25
C ASN A 126 -19.63 -6.56 -7.12
N THR A 127 -18.71 -7.25 -7.81
CA THR A 127 -17.82 -6.63 -8.80
C THR A 127 -18.62 -5.90 -9.88
N ARG A 128 -19.66 -6.54 -10.42
CA ARG A 128 -20.50 -5.90 -11.44
C ARG A 128 -21.18 -4.63 -10.93
N ARG A 129 -21.75 -4.65 -9.71
CA ARG A 129 -22.31 -3.46 -9.07
C ARG A 129 -21.28 -2.35 -8.85
N LEU A 130 -20.04 -2.71 -8.50
CA LEU A 130 -18.95 -1.72 -8.36
C LEU A 130 -18.59 -1.07 -9.70
N ILE A 131 -18.66 -1.82 -10.80
CA ILE A 131 -18.46 -1.30 -12.16
C ILE A 131 -19.62 -0.36 -12.52
N ASP A 132 -20.86 -0.83 -12.38
CA ASP A 132 -22.05 -0.07 -12.78
C ASP A 132 -22.20 1.25 -11.98
N SER A 133 -21.71 1.29 -10.73
CA SER A 133 -21.68 2.52 -9.90
C SER A 133 -20.46 3.41 -10.13
N GLY A 134 -19.52 3.02 -10.99
CA GLY A 134 -18.25 3.74 -11.21
C GLY A 134 -17.27 3.65 -10.04
N ALA A 135 -17.57 2.89 -8.98
CA ALA A 135 -16.71 2.70 -7.82
C ALA A 135 -15.50 1.79 -8.10
N PHE A 136 -15.49 1.08 -9.22
CA PHE A 136 -14.39 0.28 -9.71
C PHE A 136 -14.34 0.35 -11.23
N VAL A 137 -13.19 0.79 -11.77
CA VAL A 137 -12.89 0.69 -13.19
C VAL A 137 -11.94 -0.50 -13.35
N PRO A 138 -12.33 -1.58 -14.04
CA PRO A 138 -11.44 -2.68 -14.32
C PRO A 138 -10.18 -2.17 -15.00
N SER A 139 -8.99 -2.62 -14.55
CA SER A 139 -7.79 -2.39 -15.34
C SER A 139 -7.95 -3.11 -16.68
N ALA A 140 -8.19 -2.34 -17.75
CA ALA A 140 -8.09 -2.86 -19.08
C ALA A 140 -6.67 -3.41 -19.23
N VAL A 141 -6.54 -4.70 -19.54
CA VAL A 141 -5.28 -5.28 -20.01
C VAL A 141 -5.00 -4.59 -21.34
N MET A 142 -4.26 -3.48 -21.29
CA MET A 142 -3.80 -2.84 -22.51
C MET A 142 -2.77 -3.75 -23.16
N PRO A 143 -2.90 -4.08 -24.45
CA PRO A 143 -1.76 -4.63 -25.18
C PRO A 143 -0.64 -3.59 -25.12
N SER A 144 0.51 -4.02 -24.62
CA SER A 144 1.72 -3.22 -24.53
C SER A 144 2.24 -2.90 -25.93
N THR A 145 1.77 -1.85 -26.59
CA THR A 145 2.47 -1.19 -27.70
C THR A 145 1.85 0.19 -27.92
N GLU A 146 2.51 1.24 -27.44
CA GLU A 146 2.90 2.42 -28.23
C GLU A 146 3.52 3.47 -27.32
N ALA A 147 4.73 3.88 -27.68
CA ALA A 147 5.44 4.98 -27.05
C ALA A 147 4.62 6.27 -27.22
N SER A 148 4.10 6.79 -26.11
CA SER A 148 3.44 8.09 -26.08
C SER A 148 4.44 9.23 -25.86
N PRO A 149 4.13 10.44 -26.36
CA PRO A 149 5.08 11.49 -26.70
C PRO A 149 5.65 12.18 -25.45
N ALA A 150 6.72 12.94 -25.65
CA ALA A 150 7.53 13.66 -24.66
C ALA A 150 6.69 14.42 -23.60
N THR A 151 6.25 13.68 -22.61
CA THR A 151 5.66 14.17 -21.38
C THR A 151 6.82 14.38 -20.43
N THR A 152 6.77 15.45 -19.64
CA THR A 152 7.69 15.73 -18.53
C THR A 152 8.18 14.43 -17.88
N CYS A 153 9.49 14.18 -17.87
CA CYS A 153 10.08 12.95 -17.35
C CYS A 153 9.77 12.82 -15.85
N ARG A 154 8.61 12.25 -15.50
CA ARG A 154 8.20 11.97 -14.13
C ARG A 154 8.16 10.45 -13.96
N PRO A 155 9.15 9.86 -13.27
CA PRO A 155 9.18 8.42 -13.02
C PRO A 155 7.94 7.97 -12.26
N ALA A 156 7.20 7.00 -12.80
CA ALA A 156 6.03 6.42 -12.13
C ALA A 156 6.43 5.68 -10.84
N ARG A 157 7.60 5.04 -10.85
CA ARG A 157 8.20 4.31 -9.73
C ARG A 157 9.65 4.75 -9.56
N PRO A 158 9.89 5.86 -8.85
CA PRO A 158 11.21 6.43 -8.72
C PRO A 158 12.12 5.58 -7.82
N VAL A 159 13.41 5.56 -8.13
CA VAL A 159 14.41 5.01 -7.21
C VAL A 159 14.77 6.06 -6.16
N VAL A 160 14.61 5.70 -4.89
CA VAL A 160 14.87 6.55 -3.73
C VAL A 160 16.07 5.99 -2.97
N GLN A 161 17.04 6.83 -2.64
CA GLN A 161 18.18 6.45 -1.81
C GLN A 161 18.03 7.03 -0.42
N LEU A 162 17.93 6.15 0.58
CA LEU A 162 17.84 6.51 2.00
C LEU A 162 18.67 5.54 2.82
N LEU A 163 19.36 6.05 3.85
CA LEU A 163 20.22 5.24 4.72
C LEU A 163 21.24 4.40 3.93
N TYR A 164 21.75 4.96 2.83
CA TYR A 164 22.68 4.32 1.89
C TYR A 164 22.15 3.07 1.15
N VAL A 165 20.85 2.78 1.23
CA VAL A 165 20.18 1.71 0.49
C VAL A 165 19.29 2.33 -0.59
N ARG A 166 19.25 1.69 -1.76
CA ARG A 166 18.38 2.08 -2.88
C ARG A 166 17.07 1.27 -2.80
N TYR A 167 15.96 1.98 -2.87
CA TYR A 167 14.62 1.41 -2.87
C TYR A 167 13.87 1.90 -4.10
N LEU A 168 13.03 1.04 -4.65
CA LEU A 168 12.03 1.39 -5.63
C LEU A 168 10.74 1.80 -4.90
N ALA A 169 10.27 3.01 -5.16
CA ALA A 169 8.99 3.47 -4.63
C ALA A 169 7.82 2.85 -5.42
N ASN A 170 6.68 2.66 -4.77
CA ASN A 170 5.45 2.18 -5.41
C ASN A 170 4.76 3.27 -6.26
N ARG A 171 5.06 4.56 -6.02
CA ARG A 171 4.43 5.73 -6.66
C ARG A 171 5.43 6.90 -6.79
N PRO A 172 5.13 7.94 -7.60
CA PRO A 172 5.96 9.14 -7.66
C PRO A 172 6.21 9.74 -6.27
N VAL A 173 7.39 10.34 -6.06
CA VAL A 173 7.85 10.79 -4.73
C VAL A 173 6.85 11.70 -4.00
N ASP A 174 6.20 12.59 -4.74
CA ASP A 174 5.22 13.55 -4.24
C ASP A 174 3.84 12.93 -3.96
N GLU A 175 3.57 11.73 -4.51
CA GLU A 175 2.34 10.96 -4.29
C GLU A 175 2.49 9.87 -3.22
N ILE A 176 3.69 9.66 -2.66
CA ILE A 176 3.88 8.63 -1.63
C ILE A 176 3.13 9.07 -0.37
N GLN A 177 2.14 8.26 0.03
CA GLN A 177 1.26 8.56 1.16
C GLN A 177 1.75 7.93 2.45
N CYS A 178 1.39 8.58 3.55
CA CYS A 178 1.63 8.06 4.88
C CYS A 178 0.96 6.69 5.09
N VAL A 179 1.67 5.75 5.73
CA VAL A 179 1.12 4.43 6.08
C VAL A 179 0.43 4.41 7.44
N ALA A 180 0.57 5.47 8.23
CA ALA A 180 0.00 5.56 9.57
C ALA A 180 -1.54 5.59 9.56
N GLN A 181 -2.11 5.12 10.66
CA GLN A 181 -3.54 5.13 10.91
C GLN A 181 -3.98 6.45 11.54
N THR A 182 -4.97 7.08 10.92
CA THR A 182 -5.67 8.22 11.51
C THR A 182 -6.52 7.81 12.71
N ARG A 183 -6.93 8.78 13.54
CA ARG A 183 -7.90 8.53 14.65
C ARG A 183 -9.20 7.86 14.19
N ARG A 184 -9.59 8.05 12.91
CA ARG A 184 -10.78 7.43 12.29
C ARG A 184 -10.54 6.01 11.76
N ARG A 185 -9.38 5.42 12.04
CA ARG A 185 -8.98 4.07 11.61
C ARG A 185 -8.80 3.86 10.10
N HIS A 186 -8.60 4.95 9.36
CA HIS A 186 -8.26 4.91 7.93
C HIS A 186 -6.80 5.26 7.72
N ARG A 187 -6.24 4.84 6.57
CA ARG A 187 -4.90 5.26 6.14
C ARG A 187 -4.85 6.79 6.05
N CYS A 188 -3.78 7.37 6.57
CA CYS A 188 -3.53 8.79 6.42
C CYS A 188 -3.32 9.13 4.94
N THR A 189 -4.06 10.11 4.44
CA THR A 189 -3.97 10.57 3.04
C THR A 189 -2.86 11.58 2.82
N SER A 190 -2.21 12.07 3.88
CA SER A 190 -1.12 13.05 3.79
C SER A 190 0.10 12.43 3.09
N SER A 191 0.71 13.20 2.19
CA SER A 191 1.96 12.81 1.53
C SER A 191 3.14 12.82 2.49
N LEU A 192 4.16 12.02 2.16
CA LEU A 192 5.46 12.02 2.84
C LEU A 192 6.22 13.32 2.65
N LEU A 193 6.14 13.83 1.42
CA LEU A 193 6.65 15.12 1.00
C LEU A 193 5.52 16.14 1.13
N THR A 194 5.46 16.84 2.25
CA THR A 194 4.60 18.02 2.42
C THR A 194 5.38 19.28 2.02
N PRO A 195 4.70 20.39 1.67
CA PRO A 195 5.38 21.64 1.32
C PRO A 195 6.34 22.16 2.40
N GLU A 196 6.08 21.81 3.65
CA GLU A 196 6.85 22.21 4.83
C GLU A 196 7.94 21.18 5.20
N ALA A 197 7.89 19.97 4.64
CA ALA A 197 8.86 18.91 4.93
C ALA A 197 10.13 19.10 4.09
N ARG A 198 11.27 18.72 4.67
CA ARG A 198 12.54 18.72 3.95
C ARG A 198 12.51 17.70 2.81
N ALA A 199 12.75 18.19 1.59
CA ALA A 199 12.84 17.39 0.38
C ALA A 199 14.23 16.80 0.20
N GLY A 200 14.31 15.62 -0.42
CA GLY A 200 15.53 15.14 -1.04
C GLY A 200 15.85 15.86 -2.35
N VAL A 201 16.98 15.48 -2.94
CA VAL A 201 17.49 16.05 -4.18
C VAL A 201 17.54 14.96 -5.25
N TRP A 202 17.12 15.28 -6.46
CA TRP A 202 17.30 14.40 -7.62
C TRP A 202 18.75 14.45 -8.09
N THR A 203 19.41 13.29 -8.16
CA THR A 203 20.80 13.16 -8.63
C THR A 203 20.92 12.03 -9.66
N LEU A 204 21.88 12.15 -10.58
CA LEU A 204 22.28 11.06 -11.44
C LEU A 204 23.41 10.30 -10.75
N VAL A 205 23.26 8.99 -10.60
CA VAL A 205 24.27 8.13 -10.00
C VAL A 205 24.56 6.94 -10.92
N PRO A 206 25.76 6.35 -10.88
CA PRO A 206 26.05 5.12 -11.61
C PRO A 206 25.13 3.97 -11.17
N THR A 207 24.65 3.18 -12.14
CA THR A 207 23.96 1.90 -11.93
C THR A 207 24.96 0.82 -11.53
N THR A 208 25.64 1.00 -10.39
CA THR A 208 26.50 -0.04 -9.84
C THR A 208 25.65 -1.16 -9.24
N THR A 209 25.94 -2.40 -9.62
CA THR A 209 25.52 -3.60 -8.89
C THR A 209 26.33 -3.71 -7.60
N ALA A 210 25.70 -4.05 -6.49
CA ALA A 210 26.40 -4.33 -5.25
C ALA A 210 26.97 -5.76 -5.33
N HIS A 211 28.31 -5.85 -5.23
CA HIS A 211 29.11 -7.08 -5.09
C HIS A 211 28.99 -8.16 -6.18
N GLY A 212 30.05 -8.33 -6.98
CA GLY A 212 30.32 -9.55 -7.75
C GLY A 212 29.56 -9.73 -9.08
N GLN A 213 28.80 -8.73 -9.53
CA GLN A 213 28.06 -8.79 -10.80
C GLN A 213 28.69 -7.89 -11.88
N LEU A 214 28.57 -8.33 -13.14
CA LEU A 214 28.98 -7.58 -14.33
C LEU A 214 28.42 -6.16 -14.27
N SER A 215 29.31 -5.17 -14.33
CA SER A 215 28.95 -3.76 -14.38
C SER A 215 28.21 -3.51 -15.70
N LEU A 216 27.02 -2.91 -15.65
CA LEU A 216 26.40 -2.33 -16.84
C LEU A 216 27.29 -1.15 -17.27
N PRO A 217 27.94 -1.18 -18.44
CA PRO A 217 28.82 -0.10 -18.86
C PRO A 217 28.01 1.20 -18.98
N ASP A 218 28.48 2.24 -18.30
CA ASP A 218 28.09 3.65 -18.48
C ASP A 218 26.61 4.02 -18.24
N ALA A 219 25.82 3.13 -17.62
CA ALA A 219 24.44 3.43 -17.29
C ALA A 219 24.34 4.30 -16.03
N VAL A 220 23.92 5.55 -16.18
CA VAL A 220 23.51 6.44 -15.08
C VAL A 220 22.01 6.32 -14.82
N MET A 221 21.61 6.47 -13.55
CA MET A 221 20.21 6.44 -13.12
C MET A 221 19.85 7.65 -12.28
N ALA A 222 18.66 8.18 -12.48
CA ALA A 222 18.06 9.22 -11.66
C ALA A 222 17.58 8.62 -10.35
N VAL A 223 18.11 9.16 -9.26
CA VAL A 223 17.80 8.76 -7.89
C VAL A 223 17.33 9.96 -7.10
N TYR A 224 16.26 9.78 -6.33
CA TYR A 224 15.86 10.74 -5.33
C TYR A 224 16.66 10.50 -4.04
N ALA A 225 17.72 11.29 -3.85
CA ALA A 225 18.63 11.15 -2.74
C ALA A 225 18.09 11.86 -1.49
N LEU A 226 17.81 11.07 -0.45
CA LEU A 226 17.45 11.54 0.89
C LEU A 226 18.67 11.60 1.83
N THR A 227 19.87 11.23 1.35
CA THR A 227 21.09 11.15 2.16
C THR A 227 21.52 12.47 2.78
N GLY A 228 21.16 13.60 2.17
CA GLY A 228 21.40 14.94 2.72
C GLY A 228 20.44 15.34 3.86
N LEU A 229 19.40 14.54 4.14
CA LEU A 229 18.48 14.79 5.24
C LEU A 229 19.06 14.30 6.57
N PRO A 230 18.65 14.90 7.71
CA PRO A 230 18.98 14.37 9.03
C PRO A 230 18.57 12.90 9.17
N TYR A 231 19.31 12.14 9.96
CA TYR A 231 19.06 10.71 10.16
C TYR A 231 17.61 10.40 10.58
N ALA A 232 17.03 11.20 11.48
CA ALA A 232 15.64 11.07 11.90
C ALA A 232 14.63 11.24 10.75
N GLU A 233 14.91 12.15 9.81
CA GLU A 233 14.10 12.33 8.61
C GLU A 233 14.24 11.14 7.67
N GLN A 234 15.45 10.59 7.49
CA GLN A 234 15.64 9.38 6.68
C GLN A 234 14.90 8.17 7.28
N LEU A 235 14.89 8.03 8.61
CA LEU A 235 14.09 7.01 9.30
C LEU A 235 12.58 7.24 9.13
N ARG A 236 12.11 8.49 9.18
CA ARG A 236 10.71 8.84 8.92
C ARG A 236 10.30 8.43 7.50
N TRP A 237 11.12 8.74 6.51
CA TRP A 237 10.92 8.33 5.12
C TRP A 237 10.92 6.80 4.99
N ARG A 238 11.86 6.10 5.63
CA ARG A 238 11.88 4.62 5.69
C ARG A 238 10.58 4.06 6.26
N ALA A 239 10.05 4.66 7.32
CA ALA A 239 8.78 4.27 7.94
C ALA A 239 7.53 4.73 7.15
N GLN A 240 7.69 5.49 6.05
CA GLN A 240 6.62 6.11 5.28
C GLN A 240 5.60 6.89 6.15
N ARG A 241 6.09 7.71 7.08
CA ARG A 241 5.24 8.57 7.94
C ARG A 241 5.29 10.05 7.55
N CYS A 242 4.14 10.72 7.47
CA CYS A 242 4.11 12.18 7.36
C CYS A 242 4.65 12.83 8.65
N PRO A 243 5.07 14.11 8.61
CA PRO A 243 5.62 14.79 9.79
C PRO A 243 4.73 14.71 11.04
N GLU A 244 3.41 14.88 10.88
CA GLU A 244 2.44 14.78 11.98
C GLU A 244 2.44 13.40 12.66
N HIS A 245 2.43 12.32 11.87
CA HIS A 245 2.44 10.95 12.41
C HIS A 245 3.84 10.48 12.83
N ALA A 246 4.89 11.17 12.41
CA ALA A 246 6.23 10.97 12.95
C ALA A 246 6.37 11.55 14.37
N ALA A 247 5.72 12.71 14.62
CA ALA A 247 5.69 13.35 15.94
C ALA A 247 4.85 12.61 16.99
N ILE A 248 4.00 11.66 16.56
CA ILE A 248 3.16 10.84 17.44
C ILE A 248 3.57 9.36 17.30
N PRO A 249 4.57 8.89 18.08
CA PRO A 249 5.13 7.53 17.91
C PRO A 249 4.10 6.41 18.13
N THR A 250 3.04 6.68 18.89
CA THR A 250 1.97 5.72 19.24
C THR A 250 0.97 5.48 18.12
N ALA A 251 1.00 6.27 17.03
CA ALA A 251 0.17 6.01 15.87
C ALA A 251 0.56 4.67 15.24
N ALA A 252 -0.41 3.77 15.12
CA ALA A 252 -0.21 2.46 14.53
C ALA A 252 -0.24 2.55 13.00
N ASP A 253 0.43 1.64 12.31
CA ASP A 253 0.47 1.64 10.85
C ASP A 253 -0.65 0.77 10.25
N VAL A 254 -1.27 1.27 9.18
CA VAL A 254 -2.32 0.57 8.40
C VAL A 254 -1.71 -0.27 7.30
N ALA A 255 -0.57 0.14 6.76
CA ALA A 255 0.14 -0.53 5.66
C ALA A 255 1.61 -0.77 6.05
N VAL A 256 2.25 -1.80 5.47
CA VAL A 256 3.72 -1.86 5.49
C VAL A 256 4.24 -0.72 4.64
N ALA A 257 5.38 -0.15 5.00
CA ALA A 257 6.09 0.77 4.12
C ALA A 257 6.30 0.09 2.75
N GLU A 258 5.77 0.70 1.69
CA GLU A 258 5.72 0.15 0.33
C GLU A 258 7.06 0.34 -0.40
N TRP A 259 8.18 0.11 0.30
CA TRP A 259 9.53 0.16 -0.26
C TRP A 259 9.94 -1.22 -0.76
N GLU A 260 10.36 -1.29 -2.02
CA GLU A 260 10.95 -2.50 -2.61
C GLU A 260 12.47 -2.31 -2.72
N PRO A 261 13.32 -3.26 -2.27
CA PRO A 261 14.76 -3.16 -2.49
C PRO A 261 15.08 -3.07 -3.98
N PHE A 262 15.87 -2.07 -4.38
CA PHE A 262 16.20 -1.87 -5.79
C PHE A 262 17.36 -2.79 -6.21
N ASP A 263 17.09 -3.63 -7.19
CA ASP A 263 18.06 -4.44 -7.94
C ASP A 263 18.11 -3.94 -9.40
N PRO A 264 19.26 -3.44 -9.91
CA PRO A 264 19.39 -2.93 -11.27
C PRO A 264 19.04 -3.95 -12.38
N LEU A 265 19.26 -5.25 -12.15
CA LEU A 265 19.00 -6.28 -13.16
C LEU A 265 17.51 -6.57 -13.27
N ILE A 266 16.83 -6.67 -12.13
CA ILE A 266 15.39 -6.96 -12.06
C ILE A 266 14.58 -5.72 -12.44
N HIS A 267 15.00 -4.53 -12.01
CA HIS A 267 14.22 -3.29 -12.12
C HIS A 267 14.76 -2.35 -13.22
N HIS A 268 15.39 -2.91 -14.26
CA HIS A 268 15.99 -2.12 -15.34
C HIS A 268 14.97 -1.21 -16.04
N GLU A 269 13.70 -1.60 -16.11
CA GLU A 269 12.60 -0.78 -16.67
C GLU A 269 12.34 0.53 -15.89
N HIS A 270 12.80 0.62 -14.64
CA HIS A 270 12.66 1.81 -13.79
C HIS A 270 13.94 2.65 -13.74
N ILE A 271 14.96 2.29 -14.52
CA ILE A 271 16.18 3.07 -14.68
C ILE A 271 15.91 4.21 -15.65
N HIS A 272 15.89 5.43 -15.12
CA HIS A 272 15.78 6.65 -15.92
C HIS A 272 17.13 7.35 -15.99
N THR A 273 17.62 7.64 -17.19
CA THR A 273 18.96 8.26 -17.39
C THR A 273 18.93 9.79 -17.34
N ARG A 274 17.76 10.40 -17.15
CA ARG A 274 17.55 11.85 -17.12
C ARG A 274 16.92 12.27 -15.80
N LEU A 275 17.35 13.41 -15.27
CA LEU A 275 16.73 13.99 -14.09
C LEU A 275 15.27 14.36 -14.40
N PRO A 276 14.34 14.15 -13.47
CA PRO A 276 12.97 14.59 -13.65
C PRO A 276 12.88 16.09 -13.80
N THR A 277 12.17 16.55 -14.83
CA THR A 277 11.82 17.97 -14.95
C THR A 277 10.78 18.28 -13.88
N LEU A 278 11.23 18.79 -12.72
CA LEU A 278 10.32 19.39 -11.76
C LEU A 278 9.73 20.63 -12.44
N ALA A 279 8.50 20.52 -12.97
CA ALA A 279 7.75 21.68 -13.42
C ALA A 279 7.63 22.61 -12.21
N GLY A 280 8.46 23.66 -12.19
CA GLY A 280 8.54 24.58 -11.09
C GLY A 280 7.17 25.17 -10.84
N ARG A 281 6.69 25.06 -9.61
CA ARG A 281 5.73 26.01 -9.05
C ARG A 281 6.48 27.33 -8.81
N GLN A 282 7.02 27.92 -9.88
CA GLN A 282 7.40 29.32 -9.88
C GLN A 282 6.09 30.08 -9.97
N GLY A 283 5.60 30.54 -8.82
CA GLY A 283 4.64 31.64 -8.81
C GLY A 283 5.22 32.81 -9.61
N PRO A 284 4.37 33.61 -10.28
CA PRO A 284 4.85 34.69 -11.12
C PRO A 284 5.68 35.65 -10.27
N ALA A 285 6.98 35.72 -10.58
CA ALA A 285 7.85 36.80 -10.16
C ALA A 285 7.33 38.08 -10.83
N GLY A 286 6.47 38.80 -10.13
CA GLY A 286 6.11 40.18 -10.45
C GLY A 286 7.37 41.04 -10.39
N ARG A 287 7.83 41.42 -11.59
CA ARG A 287 8.96 42.29 -11.85
C ARG A 287 8.97 43.54 -10.97
N SER A 288 10.14 43.83 -10.42
CA SER A 288 10.55 45.13 -9.93
C SER A 288 10.51 46.23 -11.01
N ARG A 289 10.17 47.46 -10.62
CA ARG A 289 10.77 48.70 -11.17
C ARG A 289 10.66 49.79 -10.08
N LYS A 290 11.75 50.04 -9.32
CA LYS A 290 12.65 51.22 -9.39
C LYS A 290 11.91 52.56 -9.25
N ALA A 291 11.95 53.23 -8.09
CA ALA A 291 13.01 54.10 -7.56
C ALA A 291 13.02 55.52 -8.16
N ALA A 292 12.77 56.54 -7.32
CA ALA A 292 13.44 57.84 -7.32
C ALA A 292 13.03 58.65 -6.07
N GLN A 293 13.98 58.84 -5.17
CA GLN A 293 14.06 59.96 -4.22
C GLN A 293 14.50 61.23 -5.01
N PRO A 294 14.20 62.45 -4.54
CA PRO A 294 14.92 63.04 -3.40
C PRO A 294 14.02 63.40 -2.22
#